data_AF-A0A537IGL8-F1
#
_entry.id   AF-A0A537IGL8-F1
#
_cell.length_a   1.000
_cell.length_b   1.000
_cell.length_c   1.000
_cell.angle_alpha   90.00
_cell.angle_beta   90.00
_cell.angle_gamma   90.00
#
_symmetry.space_group_name_H-M   'P 1'
#
loop_
_entity.id
_entity.type
_entity.pdbx_description
1 polymer ?
#
loop_
_entity_poly.entity_id
_entity_poly.type
_entity_poly.pdbx_seq_one_letter_code
_entity_poly.pdbx_strand_id
1 'polypeptide(L)'
;MERPSWAPVVLSGALPRELSDLLAISILTLASLESVFAQLQPFNQPAWFATLLVLVPMTCALAALSNSSRTQKEELALFAYGGSGLQIQLRYILRGVVVSIIGLSPLWLRFLATESILSTNLGLLLGSAIVGGLAYAAPALKRTRSLAFVEQYKG
;
A
#
# COMPACT_ATOMS: atom_id res chain seq x y z
N MET A 1 3.10 33.43 8.28
CA MET A 1 2.91 32.04 8.74
C MET A 1 3.54 31.13 7.71
N GLU A 2 4.63 30.44 8.08
CA GLU A 2 5.32 29.53 7.16
C GLU A 2 4.37 28.40 6.75
N ARG A 3 4.29 28.12 5.44
CA ARG A 3 3.48 26.99 4.97
C ARG A 3 4.04 25.72 5.61
N PRO A 4 3.23 24.91 6.31
CA PRO A 4 3.71 23.68 6.91
C PRO A 4 4.39 22.85 5.83
N SER A 5 5.57 22.31 6.15
CA SER A 5 6.31 21.50 5.18
C SER A 5 5.45 20.29 4.78
N TRP A 6 5.55 19.91 3.51
CA TRP A 6 4.75 18.84 2.90
C TRP A 6 5.13 17.44 3.44
N ALA A 7 6.36 17.27 3.90
CA ALA A 7 6.91 16.01 4.40
C ALA A 7 6.14 15.42 5.61
N PRO A 8 5.84 16.14 6.71
CA PRO A 8 5.11 15.61 7.85
C PRO A 8 3.68 15.18 7.50
N VAL A 9 3.02 15.85 6.56
CA VAL A 9 1.66 15.50 6.11
C VAL A 9 1.65 14.14 5.40
N VAL A 10 2.65 13.90 4.56
CA VAL A 10 2.80 12.64 3.82
C VAL A 10 3.24 11.50 4.75
N LEU A 11 4.24 11.75 5.60
CA LEU A 11 4.82 10.73 6.50
C LEU A 11 3.86 10.32 7.63
N SER A 12 3.10 11.27 8.20
CA SER A 12 2.15 10.96 9.28
C SER A 12 1.03 10.01 8.86
N GLY A 13 0.71 9.97 7.57
CA GLY A 13 -0.29 9.06 7.00
C GLY A 13 0.24 7.80 6.36
N ALA A 14 1.56 7.63 6.30
CA ALA A 14 2.19 6.43 5.73
C ALA A 14 2.09 5.21 6.68
N LEU A 15 1.87 5.46 7.98
CA LEU A 15 1.75 4.38 8.96
C LEU A 15 0.35 3.73 8.90
N PRO A 16 0.26 2.39 8.85
CA PRO A 16 -1.00 1.69 8.96
C PRO A 16 -1.59 1.90 10.36
N ARG A 17 -2.84 2.30 10.42
CA ARG A 17 -3.54 2.62 11.68
C ARG A 17 -4.95 2.04 11.74
N GLU A 18 -5.48 1.61 10.60
CA GLU A 18 -6.86 1.17 10.50
C GLU A 18 -6.95 -0.34 10.59
N LEU A 19 -8.08 -0.86 11.08
CA LEU A 19 -8.33 -2.30 11.18
C LEU A 19 -8.21 -3.00 9.82
N SER A 20 -8.61 -2.35 8.73
CA SER A 20 -8.46 -2.94 7.40
C SER A 20 -7.01 -3.05 6.95
N ASP A 21 -6.12 -2.17 7.42
CA ASP A 21 -4.67 -2.31 7.17
C ASP A 21 -4.14 -3.53 7.93
N LEU A 22 -4.56 -3.71 9.19
CA LEU A 22 -4.17 -4.87 10.00
C LEU A 22 -4.68 -6.18 9.40
N LEU A 23 -5.88 -6.19 8.83
CA LEU A 23 -6.42 -7.33 8.09
C LEU A 23 -5.65 -7.60 6.79
N ALA A 24 -5.28 -6.56 6.03
CA ALA A 24 -4.44 -6.74 4.85
C ALA A 24 -3.07 -7.31 5.23
N ILE A 25 -2.46 -6.78 6.30
CA ILE A 25 -1.20 -7.32 6.84
C ILE A 25 -1.39 -8.78 7.21
N SER A 26 -2.41 -9.15 8.00
CA SER A 26 -2.58 -10.53 8.45
C SER A 26 -2.78 -11.51 7.30
N ILE A 27 -3.56 -11.15 6.27
CA ILE A 27 -3.76 -11.99 5.07
C ILE A 27 -2.43 -12.18 4.33
N LEU A 28 -1.67 -11.10 4.12
CA LEU A 28 -0.37 -11.17 3.44
C LEU A 28 0.68 -11.93 4.27
N THR A 29 0.64 -11.80 5.59
CA THR A 29 1.53 -12.52 6.51
C THR A 29 1.21 -14.01 6.52
N LEU A 30 -0.07 -14.40 6.51
CA LEU A 30 -0.46 -15.80 6.41
C LEU A 30 -0.04 -16.42 5.08
N ALA A 31 -0.30 -15.74 3.97
CA ALA A 31 0.10 -16.23 2.64
C ALA A 31 1.63 -16.33 2.52
N SER A 32 2.37 -15.35 3.04
CA SER A 32 3.84 -15.41 3.04
C SER A 32 4.38 -16.50 3.97
N LEU A 33 3.79 -16.72 5.15
CA LEU A 33 4.17 -17.84 6.03
C LEU A 33 3.91 -19.19 5.37
N GLU A 34 2.76 -19.37 4.71
CA GLU A 34 2.45 -20.58 3.96
C GLU A 34 3.56 -20.89 2.94
N SER A 35 3.98 -19.87 2.17
CA SER A 35 5.06 -20.04 1.19
C SER A 35 6.42 -20.38 1.82
N VAL A 36 6.70 -19.89 3.03
CA VAL A 36 7.95 -20.16 3.76
C VAL A 36 7.93 -21.59 4.31
N PHE A 37 6.86 -22.00 4.99
CA PHE A 37 6.74 -23.32 5.60
C PHE A 37 6.63 -24.45 4.57
N ALA A 38 5.90 -24.23 3.48
CA ALA A 38 5.81 -25.19 2.39
C ALA A 38 7.08 -25.22 1.52
N GLN A 39 8.11 -24.44 1.86
CA GLN A 39 9.37 -24.28 1.13
C GLN A 39 9.20 -23.91 -0.35
N LEU A 40 8.02 -23.45 -0.74
CA LEU A 40 7.70 -23.06 -2.11
C LEU A 40 8.67 -21.97 -2.52
N GLN A 41 9.28 -22.09 -3.70
CA GLN A 41 10.08 -21.00 -4.24
C GLN A 41 9.11 -20.04 -4.93
N PRO A 42 8.76 -18.92 -4.28
CA PRO A 42 7.58 -18.15 -4.65
C PRO A 42 7.64 -17.57 -6.07
N PHE A 43 8.84 -17.38 -6.61
CA PHE A 43 9.08 -16.82 -7.93
C PHE A 43 9.50 -17.87 -8.99
N ASN A 44 9.93 -19.06 -8.57
CA ASN A 44 10.24 -20.15 -9.50
C ASN A 44 9.01 -21.04 -9.79
N GLN A 45 7.96 -20.92 -8.98
CA GLN A 45 6.68 -21.57 -9.24
C GLN A 45 5.69 -20.57 -9.85
N PRO A 46 5.32 -20.72 -11.13
CA PRO A 46 4.48 -19.74 -11.82
C PRO A 46 3.08 -19.60 -11.19
N ALA A 47 2.56 -20.68 -10.61
CA ALA A 47 1.28 -20.67 -9.90
C ALA A 47 1.32 -19.77 -8.65
N TRP A 48 2.41 -19.83 -7.87
CA TRP A 48 2.54 -19.01 -6.67
C TRP A 48 2.90 -17.55 -6.99
N PHE A 49 3.69 -17.33 -8.04
CA PHE A 49 3.93 -15.98 -8.53
C PHE A 49 2.63 -15.31 -8.98
N ALA A 50 1.78 -16.04 -9.71
CA ALA A 50 0.47 -15.54 -10.12
C ALA A 50 -0.45 -15.24 -8.93
N THR A 51 -0.46 -16.09 -7.89
CA THR A 51 -1.23 -15.80 -6.67
C THR A 51 -0.70 -14.57 -5.94
N LEU A 52 0.60 -14.38 -5.79
CA LEU A 52 1.16 -13.15 -5.20
C LEU A 52 0.80 -11.89 -6.02
N LEU A 53 0.88 -11.98 -7.34
CA LEU A 53 0.58 -10.87 -8.25
C LEU A 53 -0.89 -10.44 -8.18
N VAL A 54 -1.81 -11.35 -7.87
CA VAL A 54 -3.23 -11.03 -7.69
C VAL A 54 -3.54 -10.66 -6.24
N LEU A 55 -3.01 -11.42 -5.27
CA LEU A 55 -3.34 -11.30 -3.85
C LEU A 55 -2.88 -9.95 -3.28
N VAL A 56 -1.63 -9.54 -3.56
CA VAL A 56 -1.05 -8.30 -3.04
C VAL A 56 -1.85 -7.06 -3.45
N PRO A 57 -2.10 -6.80 -4.75
CA PRO A 57 -2.88 -5.63 -5.14
C PRO A 57 -4.35 -5.72 -4.72
N MET A 58 -4.98 -6.91 -4.74
CA MET A 58 -6.39 -7.04 -4.36
C MET A 58 -6.63 -6.77 -2.88
N THR A 59 -5.78 -7.32 -2.00
CA THR A 59 -5.86 -7.09 -0.56
C THR A 59 -5.62 -5.61 -0.22
N CYS A 60 -4.63 -4.97 -0.86
CA CYS A 60 -4.35 -3.56 -0.70
C CYS A 60 -5.50 -2.67 -1.20
N ALA A 61 -6.08 -2.99 -2.36
CA ALA A 61 -7.21 -2.25 -2.92
C ALA A 61 -8.47 -2.39 -2.04
N LEU A 62 -8.75 -3.60 -1.52
CA LEU A 62 -9.87 -3.85 -0.60
C LEU A 62 -9.71 -3.09 0.71
N ALA A 63 -8.51 -3.06 1.29
CA ALA A 63 -8.23 -2.30 2.50
C ALA A 63 -8.46 -0.79 2.31
N ALA A 64 -8.02 -0.26 1.16
CA ALA A 64 -8.23 1.14 0.79
C ALA A 64 -9.71 1.49 0.54
N LEU A 65 -10.48 0.57 -0.05
CA LEU A 65 -11.92 0.75 -0.28
C LEU A 65 -12.71 0.71 1.03
N SER A 66 -12.37 -0.21 1.93
CA SER A 66 -13.01 -0.35 3.24
C SER A 66 -12.93 0.92 4.09
N ASN A 67 -11.88 1.72 3.93
CA ASN A 67 -11.69 2.97 4.68
C ASN A 67 -12.16 4.22 3.95
N SER A 68 -12.75 4.09 2.75
CA SER A 68 -12.95 5.24 1.85
C SER A 68 -13.77 6.39 2.44
N SER A 69 -14.79 6.10 3.25
CA SER A 69 -15.66 7.11 3.86
C SER A 69 -14.95 7.94 4.93
N ARG A 70 -14.07 7.32 5.73
CA ARG A 70 -13.25 8.00 6.74
C ARG A 70 -12.15 8.80 6.07
N THR A 71 -11.50 8.23 5.05
CA THR A 71 -10.41 8.93 4.35
C THR A 71 -10.90 10.15 3.56
N GLN A 72 -12.12 10.13 3.03
CA GLN A 72 -12.71 11.31 2.37
C GLN A 72 -12.75 12.54 3.28
N LYS A 73 -13.10 12.38 4.56
CA LYS A 73 -13.16 13.49 5.51
C LYS A 73 -11.76 14.06 5.81
N GLU A 74 -10.77 13.17 5.95
CA GLU A 74 -9.37 13.58 6.13
C GLU A 74 -8.82 14.29 4.89
N GLU A 75 -9.12 13.79 3.70
CA GLU A 75 -8.71 14.38 2.42
C GLU A 75 -9.27 15.79 2.27
N LEU A 76 -10.58 15.98 2.52
CA LEU A 76 -11.22 17.30 2.48
C LEU A 76 -10.56 18.30 3.44
N ALA A 77 -10.26 17.86 4.67
CA ALA A 77 -9.55 18.69 5.64
C ALA A 77 -8.15 19.07 5.11
N LEU A 78 -7.40 18.13 4.56
CA LEU A 78 -6.06 18.37 4.00
C LEU A 78 -6.09 19.36 2.83
N PHE A 79 -7.11 19.30 1.98
CA PHE A 79 -7.31 20.29 0.92
C PHE A 79 -7.65 21.68 1.46
N ALA A 80 -8.45 21.78 2.52
CA ALA A 80 -8.75 23.06 3.18
C ALA A 80 -7.50 23.72 3.78
N TYR A 81 -6.52 22.92 4.22
CA TYR A 81 -5.21 23.41 4.68
C TYR A 81 -4.20 23.70 3.54
N GLY A 82 -4.63 23.61 2.27
CA GLY A 82 -3.79 23.89 1.10
C GLY A 82 -2.95 22.71 0.61
N GLY A 83 -3.30 21.47 0.99
CA GLY A 83 -2.66 20.25 0.50
C GLY A 83 -2.92 20.00 -0.98
N SER A 84 -1.92 19.48 -1.69
CA SER A 84 -2.06 19.13 -3.12
C SER A 84 -2.54 17.70 -3.31
N GLY A 85 -3.26 17.43 -4.40
CA GLY A 85 -3.72 16.06 -4.73
C GLY A 85 -2.56 15.06 -4.88
N LEU A 86 -1.40 15.52 -5.34
CA LEU A 86 -0.18 14.70 -5.43
C LEU A 86 0.35 14.28 -4.05
N GLN A 87 0.29 15.17 -3.04
CA GLN A 87 0.71 14.83 -1.67
C GLN A 87 -0.18 13.73 -1.07
N ILE A 88 -1.48 13.82 -1.33
CA ILE A 88 -2.45 12.82 -0.86
C ILE A 88 -2.22 11.47 -1.55
N GLN A 89 -1.96 11.48 -2.86
CA GLN A 89 -1.63 10.26 -3.59
C GLN A 89 -0.34 9.61 -3.05
N LEU A 90 0.70 10.41 -2.81
CA LEU A 90 1.98 9.92 -2.28
C LEU A 90 1.82 9.33 -0.87
N ARG A 91 1.00 9.95 -0.01
CA ARG A 91 0.64 9.44 1.32
C ARG A 91 0.07 8.01 1.24
N TYR A 92 -0.86 7.77 0.32
CA TYR A 92 -1.47 6.44 0.16
C TYR A 92 -0.57 5.42 -0.52
N ILE A 93 0.27 5.83 -1.48
CA ILE A 93 1.28 4.95 -2.07
C ILE A 93 2.22 4.46 -0.97
N LEU A 94 2.76 5.37 -0.16
CA LEU A 94 3.67 5.03 0.94
C LEU A 94 2.99 4.10 1.94
N ARG A 95 1.73 4.36 2.31
CA ARG A 95 0.99 3.47 3.22
C ARG A 95 0.82 2.06 2.66
N GLY A 96 0.42 1.92 1.39
CA GLY A 96 0.28 0.62 0.76
C GLY A 96 1.62 -0.13 0.61
N VAL A 97 2.72 0.60 0.36
CA VAL A 97 4.08 0.03 0.37
C VAL A 97 4.43 -0.49 1.76
N VAL A 98 4.20 0.29 2.82
CA VAL A 98 4.47 -0.12 4.21
C VAL A 98 3.64 -1.34 4.59
N VAL A 99 2.34 -1.35 4.28
CA VAL A 99 1.44 -2.49 4.51
C VAL A 99 1.95 -3.75 3.78
N SER A 100 2.36 -3.60 2.53
CA SER A 100 2.88 -4.71 1.73
C SER A 100 4.21 -5.24 2.26
N ILE A 101 5.13 -4.36 2.68
CA ILE A 101 6.42 -4.75 3.26
C ILE A 101 6.21 -5.51 4.57
N ILE A 102 5.36 -5.00 5.47
CA ILE A 102 5.06 -5.65 6.75
C ILE A 102 4.37 -7.00 6.50
N GLY A 103 3.37 -7.03 5.61
CA GLY A 103 2.65 -8.24 5.23
C GLY A 103 3.56 -9.31 4.64
N LEU A 104 4.52 -8.92 3.80
CA LEU A 104 5.49 -9.82 3.17
C LEU A 104 6.74 -10.06 4.02
N SER A 105 6.79 -9.59 5.28
CA SER A 105 7.97 -9.71 6.16
C SER A 105 8.54 -11.14 6.31
N PRO A 106 7.74 -12.23 6.36
CA PRO A 106 8.29 -13.58 6.43
C PRO A 106 9.11 -13.95 5.18
N LEU A 107 8.68 -13.49 4.01
CA LEU A 107 9.42 -13.69 2.76
C LEU A 107 10.72 -12.89 2.79
N TRP A 108 10.68 -11.63 3.24
CA TRP A 108 11.88 -10.80 3.41
C TRP A 108 12.94 -11.48 4.28
N LEU A 109 12.53 -12.03 5.43
CA LEU A 109 13.42 -12.76 6.33
C LEU A 109 14.04 -13.99 5.66
N ARG A 110 13.25 -14.75 4.90
CA ARG A 110 13.74 -15.89 4.13
C ARG A 110 14.77 -15.47 3.08
N PHE A 111 14.48 -14.45 2.27
CA PHE A 111 15.40 -13.97 1.23
C PHE A 111 16.72 -13.48 1.82
N LEU A 112 16.68 -12.75 2.93
CA LEU A 112 17.89 -12.31 3.64
C LEU A 112 18.72 -13.49 4.18
N ALA A 113 18.07 -14.60 4.55
CA ALA A 113 18.74 -15.78 5.11
C ALA A 113 19.31 -16.73 4.05
N THR A 114 18.72 -16.79 2.85
CA THR A 114 19.04 -17.83 1.85
C THR A 114 19.55 -17.33 0.51
N GLU A 115 19.33 -16.07 0.13
CA GLU A 115 19.70 -15.57 -1.19
C GLU A 115 20.71 -14.42 -1.16
N SER A 116 21.40 -14.24 -2.28
CA SER A 116 22.27 -13.08 -2.51
C SER A 116 21.47 -11.78 -2.60
N ILE A 117 22.02 -10.69 -2.09
CA ILE A 117 21.42 -9.34 -2.05
C ILE A 117 20.98 -8.80 -3.43
N LEU A 118 21.51 -9.35 -4.53
CA LEU A 118 21.25 -8.92 -5.91
C LEU A 118 20.43 -9.95 -6.72
N SER A 119 19.64 -10.80 -6.07
CA SER A 119 18.82 -11.78 -6.78
C SER A 119 17.62 -11.15 -7.51
N THR A 120 17.26 -11.71 -8.67
CA THR A 120 16.04 -11.32 -9.42
C THR A 120 14.78 -11.44 -8.56
N ASN A 121 14.75 -12.39 -7.64
CA ASN A 121 13.62 -12.64 -6.74
C ASN A 121 13.42 -11.48 -5.74
N LEU A 122 14.50 -10.88 -5.25
CA LEU A 122 14.42 -9.68 -4.41
C LEU A 122 13.84 -8.50 -5.18
N GLY A 123 14.22 -8.35 -6.46
CA GLY A 123 13.63 -7.36 -7.37
C GLY A 123 12.12 -7.57 -7.56
N LEU A 124 11.68 -8.82 -7.74
CA LEU A 124 10.25 -9.15 -7.86
C LEU A 124 9.46 -8.90 -6.57
N LEU A 125 10.07 -9.15 -5.40
CA LEU A 125 9.48 -8.86 -4.09
C LEU A 125 9.33 -7.35 -3.84
N LEU A 126 10.34 -6.55 -4.23
CA LEU A 126 10.22 -5.09 -4.22
C LEU A 126 9.13 -4.62 -5.18
N GLY A 127 9.11 -5.19 -6.39
CA GLY A 127 8.10 -4.89 -7.40
C GLY A 127 6.68 -5.15 -6.90
N SER A 128 6.44 -6.29 -6.24
CA SER A 128 5.12 -6.60 -5.67
C SER A 128 4.70 -5.64 -4.57
N ALA A 129 5.64 -5.19 -3.71
CA ALA A 129 5.36 -4.17 -2.71
C ALA A 129 4.99 -2.80 -3.33
N ILE A 130 5.68 -2.41 -4.41
CA ILE A 130 5.36 -1.18 -5.17
C ILE A 130 3.98 -1.30 -5.83
N VAL A 131 3.68 -2.44 -6.45
CA VAL A 131 2.37 -2.71 -7.07
C VAL A 131 1.25 -2.69 -6.02
N GLY A 132 1.49 -3.25 -4.83
CA GLY A 132 0.57 -3.15 -3.69
C GLY A 132 0.35 -1.70 -3.24
N GLY A 133 1.42 -0.91 -3.18
CA GLY A 133 1.36 0.54 -2.93
C GLY A 133 0.49 1.30 -3.93
N LEU A 134 0.69 1.04 -5.23
CA LEU A 134 -0.10 1.66 -6.29
C LEU A 134 -1.57 1.24 -6.25
N ALA A 135 -1.84 -0.04 -5.97
CA ALA A 135 -3.20 -0.55 -5.83
C ALA A 135 -3.93 0.08 -4.63
N TYR A 136 -3.23 0.28 -3.51
CA TYR A 136 -3.76 0.97 -2.34
C TYR A 136 -4.14 2.44 -2.66
N ALA A 137 -3.36 3.11 -3.51
CA ALA A 137 -3.62 4.49 -3.92
C ALA A 137 -4.69 4.64 -5.01
N ALA A 138 -5.04 3.56 -5.74
CA ALA A 138 -5.97 3.61 -6.87
C ALA A 138 -7.36 4.20 -6.54
N PRO A 139 -8.00 3.87 -5.39
CA PRO A 139 -9.27 4.48 -5.02
C PRO A 139 -9.18 5.99 -4.75
N ALA A 140 -8.03 6.48 -4.26
CA ALA A 140 -7.79 7.90 -4.02
C ALA A 140 -7.51 8.66 -5.33
N LEU A 141 -6.77 8.05 -6.26
CA LEU A 141 -6.57 8.55 -7.63
C LEU A 141 -7.88 8.73 -8.38
N LYS A 142 -8.79 7.75 -8.30
CA LYS A 142 -10.12 7.82 -8.92
C LYS A 142 -10.95 8.98 -8.35
N ARG A 143 -10.88 9.21 -7.02
CA ARG A 143 -11.63 10.26 -6.33
C ARG A 143 -11.11 11.67 -6.63
N THR A 144 -9.79 11.87 -6.55
CA THR A 144 -9.16 13.19 -6.80
C THR A 144 -9.31 13.67 -8.24
N ARG A 145 -9.56 12.77 -9.20
CA ARG A 145 -9.89 13.13 -10.59
C ARG A 145 -11.37 13.43 -10.82
N SER A 146 -12.27 13.01 -9.94
CA SER A 146 -13.71 13.21 -10.15
C SER A 146 -14.14 14.65 -9.83
N LEU A 147 -14.89 15.26 -10.74
CA LEU A 147 -15.47 16.61 -10.64
C LEU A 147 -16.29 16.84 -9.36
N ALA A 148 -16.84 15.77 -8.77
CA ALA A 148 -17.58 15.80 -7.51
C ALA A 148 -16.75 16.36 -6.33
N PHE A 149 -15.42 16.20 -6.37
CA PHE A 149 -14.54 16.76 -5.35
C PHE A 149 -14.45 18.29 -5.43
N VAL A 150 -14.52 18.85 -6.63
CA VAL A 150 -14.54 20.31 -6.86
C VAL A 150 -15.89 20.90 -6.46
N GLU A 151 -16.99 20.17 -6.68
CA GLU A 151 -18.34 20.59 -6.30
C GLU A 151 -18.53 20.63 -4.78
N GLN A 152 -18.01 19.64 -4.05
CA GLN A 152 -18.03 19.66 -2.57
C GLN A 152 -17.17 20.77 -1.95
N TYR A 153 -16.20 21.32 -2.70
CA TYR A 153 -15.34 22.42 -2.24
C TYR A 153 -15.96 23.82 -2.44
N LYS A 154 -16.98 23.95 -3.30
CA LYS A 154 -17.65 25.24 -3.59
C LYS A 154 -18.88 25.52 -2.71
N GLY A 155 -19.20 24.62 -1.77
CA GLY A 155 -20.29 24.80 -0.81
C GLY A 155 -19.94 25.81 0.26
#